data_AF-A0A5C5WNN2-F1
#
_entry.id   AF-A0A5C5WNN2-F1
#
_cell.length_a   1.000
_cell.length_b   1.000
_cell.length_c   1.000
_cell.angle_alpha   90.00
_cell.angle_beta   90.00
_cell.angle_gamma   90.00
#
_symmetry.space_group_name_H-M   'P 1'
#
loop_
_entity.id
_entity.type
_entity.pdbx_description
1 polymer ?
#
loop_
_entity_poly.entity_id
_entity_poly.type
_entity_poly.pdbx_seq_one_letter_code
_entity_poly.pdbx_strand_id
1 'polypeptide(L)'
;MNEDASRRDELALVRTDLANERTLLAYGRTSLMVAATGLTIVKFFPEIHGVIRIGWGLAGVAIIIALVGLWRFVSLRRRFRLR
;
A
#
# COMPACT_ATOMS: atom_id res chain seq x y z
N MET A 1 31.10 -18.24 20.65
CA MET A 1 30.19 -17.78 19.58
C MET A 1 29.01 -17.12 20.28
N ASN A 2 28.87 -15.80 20.16
CA ASN A 2 28.06 -14.99 21.08
C ASN A 2 26.55 -15.12 20.78
N GLU A 3 25.82 -15.87 21.60
CA GLU A 3 24.35 -16.03 21.52
C GLU A 3 23.60 -14.69 21.45
N ASP A 4 24.12 -13.66 22.14
CA ASP A 4 23.55 -12.32 22.16
C ASP A 4 23.60 -11.63 20.78
N ALA A 5 24.62 -11.92 19.97
CA ALA A 5 24.73 -11.36 18.63
C ALA A 5 23.66 -11.97 17.70
N SER A 6 23.43 -13.28 17.80
CA SER A 6 22.41 -13.99 17.01
C SER A 6 21.00 -13.52 17.34
N ARG A 7 20.68 -13.32 18.63
CA ARG A 7 19.35 -12.83 19.05
C ARG A 7 19.09 -11.39 18.60
N ARG A 8 20.12 -10.54 18.58
CA ARG A 8 19.99 -9.15 18.10
C ARG A 8 19.71 -9.10 16.60
N ASP A 9 20.33 -9.96 15.81
CA ASP A 9 20.08 -10.03 14.36
C ASP A 9 18.67 -10.51 14.04
N GLU A 10 18.16 -11.51 14.76
CA GLU A 10 16.77 -11.98 14.59
C GLU A 10 15.75 -10.88 14.92
N LEU A 11 15.96 -10.17 16.03
CA LEU A 11 15.13 -9.02 16.42
C LEU A 11 15.24 -7.86 15.42
N ALA A 12 16.40 -7.65 14.81
CA ALA A 12 16.59 -6.64 13.77
C ALA A 12 15.78 -6.96 12.51
N LEU A 13 15.79 -8.22 12.07
CA LEU A 13 14.99 -8.70 10.93
C LEU A 13 13.49 -8.53 11.17
N VAL A 14 12.99 -8.94 12.33
CA VAL A 14 11.57 -8.79 12.70
C VAL A 14 11.14 -7.33 12.66
N ARG A 15 11.97 -6.40 13.15
CA ARG A 15 11.67 -4.95 13.10
C ARG A 15 11.59 -4.43 11.66
N THR A 16 12.45 -4.90 10.77
CA THR A 16 12.39 -4.54 9.35
C THR A 16 11.11 -5.04 8.68
N ASP A 17 10.68 -6.27 9.00
CA ASP A 17 9.44 -6.84 8.48
C ASP A 17 8.20 -6.09 8.97
N LEU A 18 8.08 -5.82 10.27
CA LEU A 18 6.96 -5.03 10.81
C LEU A 18 6.91 -3.62 10.21
N ALA A 19 8.08 -3.01 9.97
CA ALA A 19 8.14 -1.70 9.32
C ALA A 19 7.62 -1.76 7.87
N ASN A 20 7.91 -2.84 7.14
CA ASN A 20 7.44 -3.04 5.77
C ASN A 20 5.94 -3.31 5.70
N GLU A 21 5.40 -4.13 6.62
CA GLU A 21 3.95 -4.36 6.74
C GLU A 21 3.20 -3.06 7.04
N ARG A 22 3.72 -2.22 7.94
CA ARG A 22 3.16 -0.89 8.20
C ARG A 22 3.12 -0.03 6.95
N THR A 23 4.19 -0.05 6.15
CA THR A 23 4.22 0.69 4.88
C THR A 23 3.18 0.16 3.89
N LEU A 24 3.01 -1.17 3.79
CA LEU A 24 1.96 -1.78 2.97
C LEU A 24 0.56 -1.34 3.41
N LEU A 25 0.28 -1.40 4.71
CA LEU A 25 -1.01 -0.99 5.27
C LEU A 25 -1.28 0.50 5.05
N ALA A 26 -0.24 1.35 5.09
CA ALA A 26 -0.36 2.76 4.75
C ALA A 26 -0.75 2.97 3.29
N TYR A 27 -0.11 2.27 2.34
CA TYR A 27 -0.51 2.30 0.92
C TYR A 27 -1.96 1.82 0.72
N GLY A 28 -2.35 0.74 1.40
CA GLY A 28 -3.72 0.22 1.35
C GLY A 28 -4.74 1.22 1.89
N ARG A 29 -4.45 1.89 3.01
CA ARG A 29 -5.31 2.94 3.56
C ARG A 29 -5.48 4.09 2.57
N THR A 30 -4.39 4.58 2.00
CA THR A 30 -4.45 5.70 1.05
C THR A 30 -5.23 5.32 -0.21
N SER A 31 -4.99 4.14 -0.80
CA SER A 31 -5.74 3.71 -1.98
C SER A 31 -7.24 3.56 -1.70
N LEU A 32 -7.61 2.98 -0.56
CA LEU A 32 -9.02 2.83 -0.16
C LEU A 32 -9.71 4.18 0.05
N MET A 33 -9.05 5.15 0.70
CA MET A 33 -9.62 6.49 0.91
C MET A 33 -9.81 7.25 -0.42
N VAL A 34 -8.84 7.15 -1.33
CA VAL A 34 -8.94 7.76 -2.66
C VAL A 34 -10.04 7.08 -3.48
N ALA A 35 -10.13 5.75 -3.45
CA ALA A 35 -11.18 5.00 -4.12
C ALA A 35 -12.56 5.38 -3.59
N ALA A 36 -12.74 5.38 -2.26
CA ALA A 36 -14.00 5.75 -1.62
C ALA A 36 -14.44 7.17 -2.00
N THR A 37 -13.50 8.11 -2.05
CA THR A 37 -13.77 9.48 -2.51
C THR A 37 -14.24 9.50 -3.97
N GLY A 38 -13.51 8.81 -4.87
CA GLY A 38 -13.89 8.73 -6.28
C GLY A 38 -15.26 8.07 -6.51
N LEU A 39 -15.52 6.95 -5.82
CA LEU A 39 -16.81 6.25 -5.84
C LEU A 39 -17.95 7.11 -5.30
N THR A 40 -17.71 7.88 -4.23
CA THR A 40 -18.69 8.82 -3.68
C THR A 40 -19.05 9.88 -4.71
N ILE A 41 -18.06 10.43 -5.40
CA ILE A 41 -18.28 11.42 -6.45
C ILE A 41 -19.15 10.85 -7.59
N VAL A 42 -18.79 9.66 -8.11
CA VAL A 42 -19.53 9.01 -9.20
C VAL A 42 -20.96 8.66 -8.79
N LYS A 43 -21.17 8.21 -7.54
CA LYS A 43 -22.48 7.76 -7.06
C LYS A 43 -23.42 8.89 -6.68
N PHE A 44 -22.91 9.96 -6.06
CA PHE A 44 -23.74 11.03 -5.50
C PHE A 44 -23.90 12.25 -6.41
N PHE A 45 -23.07 12.40 -7.46
CA PHE A 45 -23.14 13.53 -8.39
C PHE A 45 -23.26 13.09 -9.87
N PRO A 46 -24.28 12.28 -10.24
CA PRO A 46 -24.40 11.74 -11.60
C PRO A 46 -24.80 12.76 -12.67
N GLU A 47 -25.26 13.97 -12.29
CA GLU A 47 -25.69 14.98 -13.27
C GLU A 47 -24.56 15.91 -13.73
N ILE A 48 -23.45 15.94 -12.98
CA ILE A 48 -22.32 16.84 -13.25
C ILE A 48 -21.23 16.08 -14.01
N HIS A 49 -21.32 16.07 -15.34
CA HIS A 49 -20.42 15.36 -16.25
C HIS A 49 -18.92 15.67 -16.05
N GLY A 50 -18.56 16.88 -15.61
CA GLY A 50 -17.17 17.23 -15.27
C GLY A 50 -16.66 16.51 -14.03
N VAL A 51 -17.51 16.41 -13.00
CA VAL A 51 -17.19 15.84 -11.69
C VAL A 51 -17.11 14.32 -11.76
N ILE A 52 -17.93 13.67 -12.59
CA ILE A 52 -17.87 12.21 -12.83
C ILE A 52 -16.53 11.79 -13.44
N ARG A 53 -16.00 12.58 -14.39
CA ARG A 53 -14.67 12.32 -14.98
C ARG A 53 -13.57 12.36 -13.93
N ILE A 54 -13.65 13.29 -12.98
CA ILE A 54 -12.73 13.37 -11.84
C ILE A 54 -12.88 12.14 -10.93
N GLY A 55 -14.12 11.70 -10.67
CA GLY A 55 -14.38 10.49 -9.89
C GLY A 55 -13.74 9.23 -10.48
N TRP A 56 -13.85 9.03 -11.79
CA TRP A 56 -13.14 7.95 -12.50
C TRP A 56 -11.62 8.12 -12.49
N GLY A 57 -11.13 9.37 -12.61
CA GLY A 57 -9.70 9.67 -12.44
C GLY A 57 -9.17 9.26 -11.07
N LEU A 58 -9.89 9.61 -10.00
CA LEU A 58 -9.59 9.22 -8.62
C LEU A 58 -9.60 7.70 -8.45
N ALA A 59 -10.58 7.00 -9.03
CA ALA A 59 -10.61 5.54 -9.01
C ALA A 59 -9.37 4.94 -9.69
N GLY A 60 -8.94 5.49 -10.84
CA GLY A 60 -7.70 5.11 -11.51
C GLY A 60 -6.45 5.34 -10.64
N VAL A 61 -6.34 6.51 -10.03
CA VAL A 61 -5.23 6.84 -9.11
C VAL A 61 -5.21 5.89 -7.90
N ALA A 62 -6.36 5.56 -7.33
CA ALA A 62 -6.46 4.61 -6.24
C ALA A 62 -5.92 3.22 -6.63
N ILE A 63 -6.24 2.74 -7.84
CA ILE A 63 -5.72 1.48 -8.37
C ILE A 63 -4.19 1.56 -8.52
N ILE A 64 -3.65 2.66 -9.05
CA ILE A 64 -2.20 2.85 -9.19
C ILE A 64 -1.51 2.80 -7.82
N ILE A 65 -2.04 3.50 -6.82
CA ILE A 65 -1.49 3.50 -5.45
C ILE A 65 -1.52 2.09 -4.87
N ALA A 66 -2.63 1.36 -5.05
CA ALA A 66 -2.75 -0.02 -4.58
C ALA A 66 -1.72 -0.94 -5.25
N LEU A 67 -1.57 -0.86 -6.59
CA LEU A 67 -0.62 -1.66 -7.36
C LEU A 67 0.83 -1.35 -6.98
N VAL A 68 1.20 -0.07 -6.82
CA VAL A 68 2.53 0.35 -6.39
C VAL A 68 2.83 -0.18 -4.99
N GLY A 69 1.88 -0.07 -4.06
CA GLY A 69 2.01 -0.61 -2.70
C GLY A 69 2.21 -2.13 -2.70
N LEU A 70 1.41 -2.85 -3.48
CA LEU A 70 1.47 -4.31 -3.58
C LEU A 70 2.77 -4.78 -4.25
N TRP A 71 3.17 -4.14 -5.36
CA TRP A 71 4.41 -4.45 -6.07
C TRP A 71 5.63 -4.21 -5.19
N ARG A 72 5.66 -3.10 -4.45
CA ARG A 72 6.74 -2.78 -3.51
C ARG A 72 6.85 -3.83 -2.40
N PHE A 73 5.73 -4.26 -1.84
CA PHE A 73 5.71 -5.30 -0.81
C PHE A 73 6.20 -6.65 -1.34
N VAL A 74 5.71 -7.08 -2.51
CA VAL A 74 6.14 -8.35 -3.13
C VAL A 74 7.62 -8.31 -3.53
N SER A 75 8.10 -7.19 -4.05
CA SER A 75 9.52 -7.00 -4.40
C SER A 75 10.43 -7.09 -3.17
N LEU A 76 10.02 -6.49 -2.04
CA LEU A 76 10.76 -6.58 -0.79
C LEU A 76 10.76 -8.01 -0.22
N ARG A 77 9.62 -8.69 -0.28
CA ARG A 77 9.48 -10.08 0.20
C ARG A 77 10.25 -11.08 -0.67
N ARG A 78 10.41 -10.81 -1.97
CA ARG A 78 11.25 -11.62 -2.88
C ARG A 78 12.75 -11.48 -2.60
N ARG A 79 13.22 -10.32 -2.12
CA ARG A 79 14.63 -10.13 -1.76
C ARG A 79 15.09 -11.01 -0.60
N PHE A 80 14.20 -11.38 0.33
CA PHE A 80 14.53 -12.24 1.46
C PHE A 80 14.42 -13.75 1.17
N ARG A 81 13.78 -14.16 0.07
CA ARG A 81 13.66 -15.60 -0.29
C ARG A 81 14.82 -16.12 -1.16
N LEU A 82 15.73 -15.26 -1.60
CA LEU A 82 16.89 -15.60 -2.43
C LEU A 82 18.24 -15.49 -1.68
N ARG A 83 18.23 -15.44 -0.35
CA ARG A 83 19.41 -15.59 0.50
C ARG A 83 19.17 -16.65 1.55
#